data_AF-A0AAF0VLP5-F1
#
_entry.id   AF-A0AAF0VLP5-F1
#
_cell.length_a   1.000
_cell.length_b   1.000
_cell.length_c   1.000
_cell.angle_alpha   90.00
_cell.angle_beta   90.00
_cell.angle_gamma   90.00
#
_symmetry.space_group_name_H-M   'P 1'
#
loop_
_entity.id
_entity.type
_entity.pdbx_description
1 polymer ?
#
loop_
_entity_poly.entity_id
_entity_poly.type
_entity_poly.pdbx_seq_one_letter_code
_entity_poly.pdbx_strand_id
1 'polypeptide(L)'
;MWPANTTTSKIAVPAARFGEIEAALPGFHWDVVGDGQVWPYPQERTNHFQTWLRDPASGHYHLDVFREPHVDDRWICRRDTSITLPYSELILHTRGGIPYLVPEVVLLFKAKHLRAKDQNDFVRVLPCLDTHRRSRLREWLNRVHPGHRWIAALS
;
A
#
# COMPACT_ATOMS: atom_id res chain seq x y z
N MET A 1 9.34 -11.03 -17.28
CA MET A 1 10.59 -10.25 -17.11
C MET A 1 10.14 -8.86 -16.67
N TRP A 2 10.38 -8.47 -15.42
CA TRP A 2 9.93 -7.16 -14.91
C TRP A 2 10.73 -6.06 -15.61
N PRO A 3 10.12 -4.97 -16.11
CA PRO A 3 10.89 -3.90 -16.74
C PRO A 3 11.91 -3.37 -15.73
N ALA A 4 13.19 -3.31 -16.14
CA ALA A 4 14.34 -3.01 -15.29
C ALA A 4 14.37 -1.57 -14.70
N ASN A 5 13.25 -0.83 -14.79
CA ASN A 5 13.04 0.50 -14.22
C ASN A 5 11.95 0.44 -13.15
N THR A 6 12.32 -0.05 -11.97
CA THR A 6 11.44 0.00 -10.79
C THR A 6 11.30 1.43 -10.28
N THR A 7 10.06 1.87 -10.18
CA THR A 7 9.64 3.05 -9.42
C THR A 7 10.30 3.13 -8.04
N THR A 8 10.82 4.30 -7.68
CA THR A 8 11.43 4.59 -6.37
C THR A 8 10.41 5.01 -5.31
N SER A 9 9.30 5.64 -5.69
CA SER A 9 8.31 6.20 -4.75
C SER A 9 6.94 5.54 -4.86
N LYS A 10 6.34 5.23 -3.71
CA LYS A 10 5.00 4.62 -3.61
C LYS A 10 4.09 5.53 -2.80
N ILE A 11 2.89 5.76 -3.29
CA ILE A 11 1.82 6.43 -2.54
C ILE A 11 0.55 5.58 -2.56
N ALA A 12 -0.31 5.81 -1.58
CA ALA A 12 -1.65 5.24 -1.56
C ALA A 12 -2.66 6.38 -1.47
N VAL A 13 -3.73 6.29 -2.25
CA VAL A 13 -4.80 7.29 -2.30
C VAL A 13 -6.17 6.62 -2.27
N PRO A 14 -7.22 7.30 -1.79
CA PRO A 14 -8.58 6.84 -2.00
C PRO A 14 -8.84 6.61 -3.49
N ALA A 15 -9.36 5.45 -3.88
CA ALA A 15 -9.50 5.06 -5.29
C ALA A 15 -10.31 6.08 -6.11
N ALA A 16 -11.37 6.66 -5.52
CA ALA A 16 -12.19 7.68 -6.17
C ALA A 16 -11.46 9.03 -6.38
N ARG A 17 -10.38 9.28 -5.64
CA ARG A 17 -9.56 10.50 -5.72
C ARG A 17 -8.31 10.32 -6.59
N PHE A 18 -8.14 9.18 -7.26
CA PHE A 18 -7.02 8.96 -8.16
C PHE A 18 -6.93 10.00 -9.29
N GLY A 19 -8.08 10.50 -9.76
CA GLY A 19 -8.13 11.54 -10.80
C GLY A 19 -7.42 12.84 -10.40
N GLU A 20 -7.30 13.15 -9.10
CA GLU A 20 -6.54 14.31 -8.63
C GLU A 20 -5.03 14.12 -8.84
N ILE A 21 -4.53 12.89 -8.65
CA ILE A 21 -3.13 12.56 -8.90
C ILE A 21 -2.82 12.56 -10.39
N GLU A 22 -3.73 12.02 -11.20
CA GLU A 22 -3.63 12.03 -12.66
C GLU A 22 -3.58 13.47 -13.19
N ALA A 23 -4.48 14.34 -12.72
CA ALA A 23 -4.53 15.75 -13.12
C ALA A 23 -3.29 16.55 -12.70
N ALA A 24 -2.66 16.19 -11.57
CA ALA A 24 -1.46 16.86 -11.07
C ALA A 24 -0.18 16.53 -11.86
N LEU A 25 -0.20 15.50 -12.71
CA LEU A 25 0.98 15.00 -13.43
C LEU A 25 0.72 14.95 -14.94
N PRO A 26 0.42 16.10 -15.58
CA PRO A 26 0.17 16.14 -17.01
C PRO A 26 1.43 15.76 -17.80
N GLY A 27 1.23 15.15 -18.97
CA GLY A 27 2.32 14.74 -19.86
C GLY A 27 2.95 13.37 -19.53
N PHE A 28 2.59 12.76 -18.40
CA PHE A 28 2.90 11.36 -18.11
C PHE A 28 1.77 10.44 -18.54
N HIS A 29 2.12 9.16 -18.75
CA HIS A 29 1.16 8.09 -19.02
C HIS A 29 0.96 7.24 -17.76
N TRP A 30 -0.18 6.55 -17.70
CA TRP A 30 -0.55 5.71 -16.57
C TRP A 30 -0.82 4.29 -17.04
N ASP A 31 -0.25 3.32 -16.35
CA ASP A 31 -0.44 1.90 -16.65
C ASP A 31 -0.91 1.17 -15.39
N VAL A 32 -2.00 0.40 -15.50
CA VAL A 32 -2.47 -0.50 -14.44
C VAL A 32 -1.57 -1.72 -14.39
N VAL A 33 -1.19 -2.14 -13.18
CA VAL A 33 -0.29 -3.29 -12.98
C VAL A 33 -0.87 -4.28 -11.99
N GLY A 34 -0.82 -5.57 -12.35
CA GLY A 34 -1.32 -6.67 -11.54
C GLY A 34 -0.99 -8.01 -12.19
N ASP A 35 -0.84 -9.06 -11.38
CA ASP A 35 -0.68 -10.45 -11.84
C ASP A 35 0.41 -10.67 -12.91
N GLY A 36 1.49 -9.89 -12.82
CA GLY A 36 2.64 -9.96 -13.74
C GLY A 36 2.39 -9.31 -15.11
N GLN A 37 1.29 -8.58 -15.28
CA GLN A 37 0.88 -7.91 -16.50
C GLN A 37 0.75 -6.39 -16.30
N VAL A 38 0.74 -5.67 -17.42
CA VAL A 38 0.68 -4.21 -17.49
C VAL A 38 -0.31 -3.82 -18.60
N TRP A 39 -1.26 -2.95 -18.28
CA TRP A 39 -2.27 -2.47 -19.22
C TRP A 39 -2.35 -0.94 -19.23
N PRO A 40 -2.58 -0.29 -20.38
CA PRO A 40 -2.84 1.15 -20.42
C PRO A 40 -4.05 1.52 -19.56
N TYR A 41 -3.91 2.51 -18.67
CA TYR A 41 -5.04 3.02 -17.90
C TYR A 41 -6.12 3.57 -18.86
N PRO A 42 -7.43 3.29 -18.64
CA PRO A 42 -8.04 2.68 -17.45
C PRO A 42 -8.28 1.16 -17.51
N GLN A 43 -7.66 0.42 -18.43
CA GLN A 43 -7.87 -1.03 -18.56
C GLN A 43 -7.50 -1.75 -17.25
N GLU A 44 -8.28 -2.76 -16.86
CA GLU A 44 -8.11 -3.55 -15.63
C GLU A 44 -8.15 -2.76 -14.30
N ARG A 45 -8.50 -1.46 -14.31
CA ARG A 45 -8.44 -0.62 -13.10
C ARG A 45 -9.35 -1.07 -11.96
N THR A 46 -10.37 -1.88 -12.24
CA THR A 46 -11.31 -2.43 -11.26
C THR A 46 -10.81 -3.75 -10.66
N ASN A 47 -9.97 -4.48 -11.39
CA ASN A 47 -9.44 -5.78 -10.99
C ASN A 47 -8.08 -5.65 -10.28
N HIS A 48 -7.38 -4.55 -10.52
CA HIS A 48 -6.07 -4.26 -9.93
C HIS A 48 -6.03 -2.87 -9.28
N PHE A 49 -5.17 -2.75 -8.27
CA PHE A 49 -5.11 -1.57 -7.41
C PHE A 49 -3.86 -0.71 -7.63
N GLN A 50 -2.84 -1.21 -8.33
CA GLN A 50 -1.65 -0.42 -8.64
C GLN A 50 -1.81 0.25 -10.00
N THR A 51 -1.42 1.52 -10.08
CA THR A 51 -1.18 2.21 -11.35
C THR A 51 0.18 2.87 -11.27
N TRP A 52 1.02 2.62 -12.26
CA TRP A 52 2.33 3.23 -12.36
C TRP A 52 2.31 4.42 -13.30
N LEU A 53 3.02 5.47 -12.91
CA LEU A 53 3.29 6.65 -13.73
C LEU A 53 4.48 6.35 -14.63
N ARG A 54 4.28 6.37 -15.94
CA ARG A 54 5.30 6.17 -16.96
C ARG A 54 5.60 7.48 -17.68
N ASP A 55 6.88 7.79 -17.80
CA ASP A 55 7.36 8.84 -18.69
C ASP A 55 7.29 8.34 -20.14
N PRO A 56 6.50 8.98 -21.04
CA PRO A 56 6.43 8.56 -22.44
C PRO A 56 7.73 8.80 -23.22
N ALA A 57 8.59 9.73 -22.80
CA ALA A 57 9.85 10.03 -23.49
C ALA A 57 10.91 8.96 -23.24
N SER A 58 11.02 8.48 -22.00
CA SER A 58 12.03 7.48 -21.60
C SER A 58 11.47 6.06 -21.45
N GLY A 59 10.17 5.91 -21.26
CA GLY A 59 9.52 4.65 -20.86
C GLY A 59 9.76 4.27 -19.40
N HIS A 60 10.36 5.16 -18.60
CA HIS A 60 10.69 4.88 -17.19
C HIS A 60 9.47 5.06 -16.29
N TYR A 61 9.39 4.27 -15.21
CA TYR A 61 8.36 4.42 -14.20
C TYR A 61 8.86 5.23 -13.00
N HIS A 62 8.11 6.26 -12.62
CA HIS A 62 8.52 7.22 -11.59
C HIS A 62 7.72 7.13 -10.29
N LEU A 63 6.45 6.69 -10.37
CA LEU A 63 5.52 6.64 -9.24
C LEU A 63 4.64 5.39 -9.33
N ASP A 64 4.31 4.82 -8.17
CA ASP A 64 3.47 3.63 -8.00
C ASP A 64 2.36 4.01 -7.03
N VAL A 65 1.16 4.13 -7.57
CA VAL A 65 -0.02 4.60 -6.84
C VAL A 65 -0.92 3.41 -6.55
N PHE A 66 -1.12 3.12 -5.27
CA PHE A 66 -2.15 2.21 -4.82
C PHE A 66 -3.49 2.98 -4.72
N ARG A 67 -4.48 2.57 -5.51
CA ARG A 67 -5.87 3.01 -5.40
C ARG A 67 -6.56 2.15 -4.35
N GLU A 68 -6.73 2.69 -3.15
CA GLU A 68 -7.30 1.95 -2.03
C GLU A 68 -8.82 2.13 -1.96
N PRO A 69 -9.59 1.05 -1.73
CA PRO A 69 -11.01 1.15 -1.43
C PRO A 69 -11.24 2.00 -0.17
N HIS A 70 -12.33 2.77 -0.18
CA HIS A 70 -12.72 3.62 0.95
C HIS A 70 -14.23 3.86 0.91
N VAL A 71 -14.78 4.25 2.06
CA VAL A 71 -16.12 4.80 2.21
C VAL A 71 -16.02 5.99 3.14
N ASP A 72 -16.58 7.13 2.74
CA ASP A 72 -16.49 8.39 3.46
C ASP A 72 -15.05 8.72 3.90
N ASP A 73 -14.81 8.90 5.19
CA ASP A 73 -13.53 9.20 5.80
C ASP A 73 -12.73 7.95 6.22
N ARG A 74 -13.12 6.76 5.73
CA ARG A 74 -12.53 5.48 6.16
C ARG A 74 -11.90 4.70 5.01
N TRP A 75 -10.66 4.29 5.23
CA TRP A 75 -9.99 3.29 4.40
C TRP A 75 -10.55 1.89 4.64
N ILE A 76 -10.63 1.09 3.59
CA ILE A 76 -11.05 -0.32 3.62
C ILE A 76 -9.89 -1.18 3.12
N CYS A 77 -9.51 -2.18 3.91
CA CYS A 77 -8.47 -3.12 3.52
C CYS A 77 -8.92 -4.01 2.36
N ARG A 78 -8.25 -3.90 1.21
CA ARG A 78 -8.49 -4.77 0.05
C ARG A 78 -8.19 -6.26 0.27
N ARG A 79 -7.68 -6.67 1.44
CA ARG A 79 -7.46 -8.09 1.79
C ARG A 79 -8.63 -8.69 2.57
N ASP A 80 -9.32 -7.86 3.35
CA ASP A 80 -10.52 -8.22 4.11
C ASP A 80 -11.27 -6.92 4.40
N THR A 81 -12.47 -6.78 3.81
CA THR A 81 -13.25 -5.54 3.86
C THR A 81 -13.83 -5.21 5.23
N SER A 82 -13.77 -6.14 6.19
CA SER A 82 -14.12 -5.85 7.59
C SER A 82 -13.06 -5.02 8.31
N ILE A 83 -11.81 -5.01 7.81
CA ILE A 83 -10.73 -4.21 8.37
C ILE A 83 -10.83 -2.80 7.78
N THR A 84 -11.15 -1.83 8.64
CA THR A 84 -11.25 -0.42 8.27
C THR A 84 -10.57 0.48 9.29
N LEU A 85 -10.12 1.66 8.86
CA LEU A 85 -9.62 2.72 9.74
C LEU A 85 -10.08 4.09 9.23
N PRO A 86 -10.41 5.03 10.13
CA PRO A 86 -10.60 6.43 9.73
C PRO A 86 -9.25 7.02 9.27
N TYR A 87 -9.26 7.94 8.31
CA TYR A 87 -8.03 8.55 7.79
C TYR A 87 -7.21 9.26 8.88
N SER A 88 -7.86 9.77 9.93
CA SER A 88 -7.23 10.37 11.11
C SER A 88 -6.37 9.40 11.91
N GLU A 89 -6.68 8.10 11.88
CA GLU A 89 -5.86 7.04 12.48
C GLU A 89 -4.92 6.39 11.47
N LEU A 90 -5.34 6.30 10.20
CA LEU A 90 -4.60 5.64 9.12
C LEU A 90 -3.31 6.37 8.75
N ILE A 91 -3.33 7.71 8.81
CA ILE A 91 -2.26 8.58 8.34
C ILE A 91 -1.53 9.18 9.54
N LEU A 92 -0.26 8.81 9.70
CA LEU A 92 0.67 9.47 10.59
C LEU A 92 1.49 10.50 9.81
N HIS A 93 2.15 11.39 10.54
CA HIS A 93 3.00 12.42 9.95
C HIS A 93 4.39 12.35 10.55
N THR A 94 5.40 12.49 9.71
CA THR A 94 6.77 12.69 10.19
C THR A 94 6.86 14.05 10.91
N ARG A 95 7.98 14.31 11.61
CA ARG A 95 8.23 15.63 12.22
C ARG A 95 8.17 16.77 11.20
N GLY A 96 8.48 16.50 9.93
CA GLY A 96 8.40 17.45 8.82
C GLY A 96 7.03 17.52 8.13
N GLY A 97 6.00 16.87 8.68
CA GLY A 97 4.64 16.90 8.14
C GLY A 97 4.42 16.00 6.93
N ILE A 98 5.33 15.08 6.60
CA ILE A 98 5.14 14.15 5.48
C ILE A 98 4.16 13.05 5.92
N PRO A 99 3.02 12.87 5.23
CA PRO A 99 2.06 11.83 5.57
C PRO A 99 2.61 10.44 5.23
N TYR A 100 2.37 9.46 6.11
CA TYR A 100 2.69 8.07 5.88
C TYR A 100 1.65 7.14 6.51
N LEU A 101 1.49 5.97 5.89
CA LEU A 101 0.56 4.94 6.33
C LEU A 101 1.02 4.35 7.66
N VAL A 102 0.09 4.12 8.59
CA VAL A 102 0.40 3.47 9.86
C VAL A 102 1.16 2.14 9.66
N PRO A 103 2.18 1.86 10.50
CA PRO A 103 3.04 0.71 10.25
C PRO A 103 2.30 -0.63 10.29
N GLU A 104 1.26 -0.79 11.11
CA GLU A 104 0.48 -2.03 11.16
C GLU A 104 -0.23 -2.35 9.83
N VAL A 105 -0.69 -1.36 9.06
CA VAL A 105 -1.29 -1.61 7.74
C VAL A 105 -0.20 -2.00 6.73
N VAL A 106 0.94 -1.31 6.76
CA VAL A 106 2.09 -1.65 5.90
C VAL A 106 2.55 -3.09 6.16
N LEU A 107 2.66 -3.48 7.43
CA LEU A 107 3.05 -4.84 7.82
C LEU A 107 2.00 -5.86 7.42
N LEU A 108 0.71 -5.58 7.58
CA LEU A 108 -0.37 -6.47 7.12
C LEU A 108 -0.22 -6.80 5.62
N PHE A 109 0.06 -5.81 4.77
CA PHE A 109 0.28 -6.07 3.34
C PHE A 109 1.57 -6.85 3.04
N LYS A 110 2.63 -6.63 3.83
CA LYS A 110 3.92 -7.32 3.69
C LYS A 110 3.86 -8.79 4.11
N ALA A 111 3.01 -9.12 5.08
CA ALA A 111 2.81 -10.47 5.59
C ALA A 111 2.45 -11.50 4.49
N LYS A 112 1.82 -11.06 3.39
CA LYS A 112 1.49 -11.95 2.25
C LYS A 112 2.71 -12.67 1.67
N HIS A 113 3.87 -12.01 1.57
CA HIS A 113 4.99 -12.50 0.78
C HIS A 113 6.21 -12.92 1.61
N LEU A 114 6.32 -12.48 2.87
CA LEU A 114 7.40 -12.88 3.80
C LEU A 114 8.83 -12.84 3.22
N ARG A 115 9.10 -11.95 2.26
CA ARG A 115 10.44 -11.82 1.67
C ARG A 115 11.43 -11.37 2.75
N ALA A 116 12.73 -11.60 2.55
CA ALA A 116 13.75 -11.18 3.51
C ALA A 116 13.63 -9.69 3.90
N LYS A 117 13.36 -8.80 2.94
CA LYS A 117 13.09 -7.38 3.21
C LYS A 117 11.84 -7.13 4.07
N ASP A 118 10.78 -7.90 3.87
CA ASP A 118 9.54 -7.75 4.64
C ASP A 118 9.73 -8.22 6.09
N GLN A 119 10.53 -9.28 6.29
CA GLN A 119 10.95 -9.70 7.63
C GLN A 119 11.81 -8.64 8.33
N ASN A 120 12.78 -8.06 7.61
CA ASN A 120 13.64 -7.02 8.16
C ASN A 120 12.84 -5.78 8.55
N ASP A 121 11.87 -5.38 7.73
CA ASP A 121 10.96 -4.28 8.05
C ASP A 121 10.13 -4.57 9.31
N PHE A 122 9.58 -5.79 9.44
CA PHE A 122 8.86 -6.20 10.65
C PHE A 122 9.73 -6.09 11.91
N VAL A 123 10.94 -6.66 11.88
CA VAL A 123 11.86 -6.63 13.04
C VAL A 123 12.24 -5.20 13.42
N ARG A 124 12.46 -4.31 12.44
CA ARG A 124 12.80 -2.90 12.68
C ARG A 124 11.64 -2.10 13.25
N VAL A 125 10.42 -2.37 12.80
CA VAL A 125 9.22 -1.64 13.20
C VAL A 125 8.66 -2.12 14.53
N LEU A 126 8.80 -3.41 14.86
CA LEU A 126 8.20 -4.02 16.05
C LEU A 126 8.50 -3.26 17.37
N PRO A 127 9.73 -2.79 17.65
CA PRO A 127 10.03 -1.99 18.85
C PRO A 127 9.30 -0.65 18.89
N CYS A 128 8.91 -0.10 17.73
CA CYS A 128 8.20 1.17 17.60
C CYS A 128 6.68 1.04 17.72
N LEU A 129 6.14 -0.19 17.73
CA LEU A 129 4.72 -0.43 17.92
C LEU A 129 4.38 -0.44 19.41
N ASP A 130 3.50 0.46 19.83
CA ASP A 130 2.86 0.40 21.14
C ASP A 130 1.94 -0.84 21.28
N THR A 131 1.48 -1.10 22.50
CA THR A 131 0.61 -2.24 22.83
C THR A 131 -0.66 -2.28 21.99
N HIS A 132 -1.25 -1.12 21.69
CA HIS A 132 -2.47 -1.03 20.91
C HIS A 132 -2.23 -1.44 19.46
N ARG A 133 -1.17 -0.91 18.82
CA ARG A 133 -0.79 -1.25 17.44
C ARG A 133 -0.37 -2.71 17.30
N ARG A 134 0.35 -3.27 18.29
CA ARG A 134 0.69 -4.70 18.31
C ARG A 134 -0.56 -5.58 18.37
N SER A 135 -1.49 -5.26 19.28
CA SER A 135 -2.74 -6.01 19.41
C SER A 135 -3.57 -5.95 18.12
N ARG A 136 -3.68 -4.76 17.53
CA ARG A 136 -4.38 -4.52 16.26
C ARG A 136 -3.77 -5.32 15.11
N LEU A 137 -2.45 -5.24 14.92
CA LEU A 137 -1.75 -6.03 13.90
C LEU A 137 -1.93 -7.54 14.12
N ARG A 138 -1.84 -8.00 15.37
CA ARG A 138 -2.05 -9.40 15.73
C ARG A 138 -3.44 -9.89 15.36
N GLU A 139 -4.47 -9.10 15.63
CA GLU A 139 -5.86 -9.40 15.25
C GLU A 139 -6.01 -9.50 13.73
N TRP A 140 -5.52 -8.52 12.99
CA TRP A 140 -5.58 -8.51 11.53
C TRP A 140 -4.81 -9.67 10.89
N LEU A 141 -3.65 -10.02 11.43
CA LEU A 141 -2.89 -11.17 10.97
C LEU A 141 -3.64 -12.47 11.24
N ASN A 142 -4.25 -12.66 12.41
CA ASN A 142 -5.06 -13.86 12.66
C ASN A 142 -6.22 -14.02 11.66
N ARG A 143 -6.79 -12.90 11.22
CA ARG A 143 -7.91 -12.87 10.26
C ARG A 143 -7.45 -13.11 8.83
N VAL A 144 -6.43 -12.39 8.36
CA VAL A 144 -6.00 -12.40 6.94
C VAL A 144 -4.96 -13.49 6.65
N HIS A 145 -4.14 -13.84 7.64
CA HIS A 145 -3.04 -14.81 7.54
C HIS A 145 -2.97 -15.71 8.80
N PRO A 146 -3.94 -16.60 9.03
CA PRO A 146 -3.96 -17.47 10.22
C PRO A 146 -2.65 -18.25 10.36
N GLY A 147 -2.09 -18.30 11.57
CA GLY A 147 -0.82 -19.00 11.84
C GLY A 147 0.45 -18.28 11.37
N HIS A 148 0.35 -17.03 10.89
CA HIS A 148 1.50 -16.25 10.46
C HIS A 148 2.54 -16.07 11.58
N ARG A 149 3.82 -16.31 11.26
CA ARG A 149 4.93 -16.32 12.24
C ARG A 149 5.10 -15.03 13.05
N TRP A 150 4.67 -13.89 12.53
CA TRP A 150 4.72 -12.62 13.25
C TRP A 150 3.75 -12.55 14.43
N ILE A 151 2.67 -13.34 14.43
CA ILE A 151 1.64 -13.34 15.49
C ILE A 151 2.27 -13.62 16.86
N ALA A 152 3.19 -14.61 16.93
CA ALA A 152 3.86 -14.98 18.18
C ALA A 152 4.81 -13.89 18.71
N ALA A 153 5.30 -12.99 17.85
CA ALA A 153 6.19 -11.90 18.22
C ALA A 153 5.44 -10.60 18.58
N LEU A 154 4.11 -10.60 18.52
CA LEU A 154 3.25 -9.44 18.81
C LEU A 154 2.59 -9.50 20.19
N SER A 155 3.00 -10.46 21.03
CA SER A 155 2.61 -10.55 22.44
C SER A 155 3.12 -9.38 23.27
#